data_AF-A0A024GCX3-F1
#
_entry.id   AF-A0A024GCX3-F1
#
_cell.length_a   1.000
_cell.length_b   1.000
_cell.length_c   1.000
_cell.angle_alpha   90.00
_cell.angle_beta   90.00
_cell.angle_gamma   90.00
#
_symmetry.space_group_name_H-M   'P 1'
#
loop_
_entity.id
_entity.type
_entity.pdbx_description
1 polymer ?
#
loop_
_entity_poly.entity_id
_entity_poly.type
_entity_poly.pdbx_seq_one_letter_code
_entity_poly.pdbx_strand_id
1 'polypeptide(L)'
;MSVTEAQSDVRDLYVSNTASRLSKGHIIFVCLPKYDNLVPLKHLARNLYDRGYSVAISLPEYARHWMSDLPNVDLIALRNVPKYEKPNVTELDTSFNVYQSYKDELQYYASVHRLMLPTLLEVVKEKKPDLIVADRYAFAGVDVGIAMSIPCVVNSASILMDIDNPPNIIPAPFSNISVHTSKVIDRCLNVYYRLLFRFTWLQIYQQLDQSRQLIGLSRDMNSQNHLTLVNSVFGVDVPRAMSPQYQMSATTCSAIFLDDIIDGSIPQLMNQIVKEIGYRAIWRVSANLNVTENITSSIYFLKNDTIEDISIIQQISSFSAVITSGDAQLMLYALASGLPILGVPHTAEQLEHLNAIARAGAGMVALPSSLSKERIAQLVRRLRNDASLREAAVHLGKILKSTGGTERAVDSIVSVLEFGISHLTPQRCVQSWVRSFFVDVYALYGILLGVVVISLCAFSSVLYSILQSAFAKYRNMTDPKAQSIVKDNNVRQNPKKKRPTAKYRYINSSGPKS
;
A
#
# COMPACT_ATOMS: atom_id res chain seq x y z
N MET A 1 45.95 -3.74 -44.43
CA MET A 1 45.17 -3.66 -43.18
C MET A 1 44.00 -4.61 -43.30
N SER A 2 44.13 -5.77 -42.68
CA SER A 2 43.13 -6.84 -42.75
C SER A 2 41.92 -6.48 -41.88
N VAL A 3 40.74 -6.96 -42.28
CA VAL A 3 39.44 -6.77 -41.58
C VAL A 3 39.49 -7.17 -40.09
N THR A 4 40.47 -7.98 -39.69
CA THR A 4 40.78 -8.36 -38.32
C THR A 4 41.41 -7.24 -37.47
N GLU A 5 42.21 -6.33 -38.04
CA GLU A 5 42.82 -5.21 -37.30
C GLU A 5 41.78 -4.11 -37.02
N ALA A 6 40.84 -3.90 -37.94
CA ALA A 6 39.74 -2.95 -37.73
C ALA A 6 38.73 -3.44 -36.66
N GLN A 7 38.62 -4.76 -36.43
CA GLN A 7 37.77 -5.33 -35.37
C GLN A 7 38.45 -5.38 -34.00
N SER A 8 39.79 -5.42 -33.92
CA SER A 8 40.50 -5.25 -32.65
C SER A 8 40.45 -3.80 -32.20
N ASP A 9 40.65 -2.83 -33.10
CA ASP A 9 40.63 -1.41 -32.76
C ASP A 9 39.24 -0.92 -32.29
N VAL A 10 38.15 -1.48 -32.83
CA VAL A 10 36.78 -1.17 -32.36
C VAL A 10 36.46 -1.85 -31.03
N ARG A 11 37.00 -3.06 -30.77
CA ARG A 11 36.87 -3.72 -29.46
C ARG A 11 37.69 -3.00 -28.40
N ASP A 12 38.87 -2.53 -28.73
CA ASP A 12 39.73 -1.79 -27.81
C ASP A 12 39.19 -0.37 -27.55
N LEU A 13 38.51 0.27 -28.52
CA LEU A 13 37.74 1.51 -28.25
C LEU A 13 36.50 1.30 -27.37
N TYR A 14 35.86 0.13 -27.42
CA TYR A 14 34.75 -0.22 -26.53
C TYR A 14 35.22 -0.65 -25.13
N VAL A 15 36.40 -1.27 -25.03
CA VAL A 15 37.01 -1.69 -23.76
C VAL A 15 37.77 -0.54 -23.08
N SER A 16 38.26 0.45 -23.83
CA SER A 16 38.94 1.63 -23.25
C SER A 16 37.98 2.70 -22.70
N ASN A 17 36.70 2.67 -23.07
CA ASN A 17 35.68 3.60 -22.53
C ASN A 17 35.07 3.13 -21.20
N THR A 18 35.40 1.92 -20.75
CA THR A 18 35.04 1.36 -19.44
C THR A 18 36.03 1.74 -18.34
N ALA A 19 37.08 2.52 -18.67
CA ALA A 19 37.97 3.13 -17.71
C ALA A 19 37.32 4.39 -17.10
N SER A 20 36.77 4.22 -15.90
CA SER A 20 36.38 5.27 -14.94
C SER A 20 35.43 6.36 -15.45
N ARG A 21 34.19 6.01 -15.78
CA ARG A 21 33.10 6.92 -15.39
C ARG A 21 33.04 6.89 -13.87
N LEU A 22 33.45 7.97 -13.21
CA LEU A 22 33.13 8.18 -11.79
C LEU A 22 31.61 8.05 -11.67
N SER A 23 31.16 6.97 -11.04
CA SER A 23 29.73 6.70 -10.85
C SER A 23 29.09 7.89 -10.13
N LYS A 24 27.93 8.34 -10.60
CA LYS A 24 27.15 9.40 -9.92
C LYS A 24 26.60 8.94 -8.57
N GLY A 25 26.53 7.63 -8.35
CA GLY A 25 26.04 6.98 -7.13
C GLY A 25 25.81 5.49 -7.36
N HIS A 26 25.79 4.70 -6.30
CA HIS A 26 25.56 3.27 -6.32
C HIS A 26 24.15 2.95 -5.82
N ILE A 27 23.34 2.30 -6.65
CA ILE A 27 21.93 1.99 -6.36
C ILE A 27 21.75 0.47 -6.37
N ILE A 28 21.20 -0.07 -5.28
CA ILE A 28 20.84 -1.50 -5.19
C ILE A 28 19.33 -1.67 -5.31
N PHE A 29 18.91 -2.46 -6.27
CA PHE A 29 17.54 -2.91 -6.45
C PHE A 29 17.31 -4.21 -5.70
N VAL A 30 16.22 -4.30 -4.94
CA VAL A 30 15.84 -5.52 -4.21
C VAL A 30 14.53 -6.04 -4.76
N CYS A 31 14.57 -7.16 -5.47
CA CYS A 31 13.42 -7.73 -6.13
C CYS A 31 12.96 -9.03 -5.45
N LEU A 32 11.66 -9.25 -5.43
CA LEU A 32 11.13 -10.59 -5.15
C LEU A 32 11.47 -11.55 -6.30
N PRO A 33 11.55 -12.87 -6.04
CA PRO A 33 11.76 -13.90 -7.04
C PRO A 33 10.53 -14.15 -7.96
N LYS A 34 9.90 -13.08 -8.44
CA LYS A 34 8.79 -13.09 -9.37
C LYS A 34 9.17 -12.25 -10.58
N TYR A 35 9.13 -12.85 -11.77
CA TYR A 35 9.52 -12.18 -13.00
C TYR A 35 8.68 -10.91 -13.26
N ASP A 36 7.37 -10.96 -12.99
CA ASP A 36 6.48 -9.81 -13.16
C ASP A 36 6.78 -8.63 -12.22
N ASN A 37 7.43 -8.89 -11.09
CA ASN A 37 7.94 -7.85 -10.18
C ASN A 37 9.32 -7.32 -10.63
N LEU A 38 10.08 -8.12 -11.37
CA LEU A 38 11.42 -7.77 -11.85
C LEU A 38 11.38 -6.86 -13.07
N VAL A 39 10.48 -7.10 -14.03
CA VAL A 39 10.41 -6.32 -15.28
C VAL A 39 10.33 -4.79 -15.09
N PRO A 40 9.53 -4.20 -14.15
CA PRO A 40 9.53 -2.75 -13.99
C PRO A 40 10.87 -2.26 -13.41
N LEU A 41 11.47 -3.02 -12.49
CA LEU A 41 12.78 -2.73 -11.92
C LEU A 41 13.90 -2.78 -12.97
N LYS A 42 13.82 -3.70 -13.94
CA LYS A 42 14.77 -3.78 -15.07
C LYS A 42 14.77 -2.49 -15.88
N HIS A 43 13.59 -1.96 -16.18
CA HIS A 43 13.47 -0.70 -16.92
C HIS A 43 14.03 0.50 -16.14
N LEU A 44 13.74 0.57 -14.83
CA LEU A 44 14.31 1.60 -13.95
C LEU A 44 15.84 1.48 -13.87
N ALA A 45 16.35 0.26 -13.66
CA ALA A 45 17.78 -0.04 -13.56
C ALA A 45 18.52 0.32 -14.85
N ARG A 46 17.98 -0.06 -16.01
CA ARG A 46 18.55 0.28 -17.32
C ARG A 46 18.65 1.79 -17.52
N ASN A 47 17.58 2.52 -17.24
CA ASN A 47 17.55 3.96 -17.42
C ASN A 47 18.52 4.69 -16.46
N LEU A 48 18.61 4.24 -15.20
CA LEU A 48 19.62 4.75 -14.25
C LEU A 48 21.05 4.44 -14.71
N TYR A 49 21.31 3.24 -15.20
CA TYR A 49 22.61 2.88 -15.75
C TYR A 49 22.98 3.81 -16.94
N ASP A 50 22.04 4.02 -17.87
CA ASP A 50 22.22 4.90 -19.03
C ASP A 50 22.49 6.36 -18.59
N ARG A 51 21.96 6.79 -17.44
CA ARG A 51 22.21 8.10 -16.82
C ARG A 51 23.54 8.21 -16.04
N GLY A 52 24.30 7.12 -15.93
CA GLY A 52 25.65 7.07 -15.35
C GLY A 52 25.71 6.63 -13.88
N TYR A 53 24.68 5.96 -13.36
CA TYR A 53 24.71 5.35 -12.03
C TYR A 53 25.24 3.91 -12.08
N SER A 54 25.91 3.48 -11.01
CA SER A 54 26.23 2.07 -10.79
C SER A 54 25.00 1.37 -10.26
N VAL A 55 24.53 0.32 -10.93
CA VAL A 55 23.29 -0.37 -10.57
C VAL A 55 23.53 -1.85 -10.36
N ALA A 56 22.99 -2.39 -9.27
CA ALA A 56 22.94 -3.82 -9.02
C ALA A 56 21.51 -4.26 -8.68
N ILE A 57 21.09 -5.45 -9.09
CA ILE A 57 19.78 -6.04 -8.75
C ILE A 57 20.02 -7.30 -7.93
N SER A 58 19.33 -7.45 -6.80
CA SER A 58 19.36 -8.69 -6.01
C SER A 58 18.29 -9.67 -6.46
N LEU A 59 18.70 -10.86 -6.88
CA LEU A 59 17.83 -11.97 -7.28
C LEU A 59 18.44 -13.30 -6.82
N PRO A 60 17.64 -14.37 -6.67
CA PRO A 60 18.19 -15.71 -6.49
C PRO A 60 19.02 -16.14 -7.69
N GLU A 61 20.02 -16.99 -7.47
CA GLU A 61 20.96 -17.43 -8.50
C GLU A 61 20.27 -18.08 -9.72
N TYR A 62 19.20 -18.86 -9.50
CA TYR A 62 18.45 -19.49 -10.59
C TYR A 62 17.79 -18.47 -11.54
N ALA A 63 17.53 -17.25 -11.06
CA ALA A 63 16.89 -16.18 -11.83
C ALA A 63 17.90 -15.34 -12.62
N ARG A 64 19.21 -15.67 -12.59
CA ARG A 64 20.25 -14.94 -13.34
C ARG A 64 19.92 -14.75 -14.82
N HIS A 65 19.34 -15.76 -15.45
CA HIS A 65 18.97 -15.72 -16.86
C HIS A 65 17.92 -14.64 -17.19
N TRP A 66 17.12 -14.18 -16.23
CA TRP A 66 16.18 -13.07 -16.41
C TRP A 66 16.85 -11.70 -16.61
N MET A 67 18.15 -11.60 -16.35
CA MET A 67 18.96 -10.39 -16.54
C MET A 67 19.82 -10.41 -17.82
N SER A 68 19.61 -11.38 -18.72
CA SER A 68 20.48 -11.55 -19.91
C SER A 68 20.48 -10.35 -20.86
N ASP A 69 19.41 -9.55 -20.86
CA ASP A 69 19.22 -8.30 -21.60
C ASP A 69 19.82 -7.06 -20.90
N LEU A 70 20.37 -7.22 -19.70
CA LEU A 70 21.03 -6.17 -18.91
C LEU A 70 22.49 -6.54 -18.59
N PRO A 71 23.38 -6.67 -19.59
CA PRO A 71 24.75 -7.16 -19.40
C PRO A 71 25.62 -6.25 -18.51
N ASN A 72 25.22 -4.99 -18.33
CA ASN A 72 25.98 -4.00 -17.57
C ASN A 72 25.43 -3.75 -16.15
N VAL A 73 24.39 -4.48 -15.73
CA VAL A 73 23.81 -4.38 -14.39
C VAL A 73 24.28 -5.57 -13.55
N ASP A 74 24.85 -5.29 -12.39
CA ASP A 74 25.39 -6.34 -11.51
C ASP A 74 24.27 -7.19 -10.89
N LEU A 75 24.46 -8.51 -10.84
CA LEU A 75 23.60 -9.40 -10.07
C LEU A 75 24.16 -9.61 -8.65
N ILE A 76 23.34 -9.33 -7.63
CA ILE A 76 23.57 -9.75 -6.25
C ILE A 76 22.82 -11.07 -6.03
N ALA A 77 23.56 -12.17 -5.97
CA ALA A 77 23.00 -13.50 -5.81
C ALA A 77 22.48 -13.74 -4.38
N LEU A 78 21.17 -13.91 -4.25
CA LEU A 78 20.52 -14.27 -2.99
C LEU A 78 20.60 -15.78 -2.78
N ARG A 79 21.10 -16.20 -1.61
CA ARG A 79 21.25 -17.62 -1.25
C ARG A 79 19.97 -18.16 -0.62
N ASN A 80 19.67 -19.44 -0.88
CA ASN A 80 18.60 -20.20 -0.22
C ASN A 80 17.17 -19.65 -0.37
N VAL A 81 16.89 -18.82 -1.37
CA VAL A 81 15.53 -18.38 -1.68
C VAL A 81 14.88 -19.42 -2.61
N PRO A 82 13.75 -20.04 -2.24
CA PRO A 82 13.09 -21.04 -3.08
C PRO A 82 12.52 -20.42 -4.36
N LYS A 83 12.26 -21.26 -5.37
CA LYS A 83 11.50 -20.85 -6.56
C LYS A 83 10.07 -20.52 -6.14
N TYR A 84 9.51 -19.41 -6.66
CA TYR A 84 8.09 -19.15 -6.51
C TYR A 84 7.31 -20.21 -7.29
N GLU A 85 6.44 -20.93 -6.61
CA GLU A 85 5.45 -21.81 -7.24
C GLU A 85 4.09 -21.14 -7.10
N LYS A 86 3.40 -20.94 -8.24
CA LYS A 86 2.01 -20.47 -8.23
C LYS A 86 1.17 -21.54 -7.51
N PRO A 87 0.18 -21.15 -6.67
CA PRO A 87 -0.70 -22.13 -6.05
C PRO A 87 -1.35 -23.01 -7.13
N ASN A 88 -1.32 -24.33 -6.95
CA ASN A 88 -2.07 -25.25 -7.81
C ASN A 88 -3.57 -25.00 -7.61
N VAL A 89 -4.19 -24.25 -8.54
CA VAL A 89 -5.64 -24.12 -8.61
C VAL A 89 -6.17 -25.37 -9.33
N THR A 90 -5.95 -26.55 -8.75
CA THR A 90 -6.27 -27.83 -9.40
C THR A 90 -7.74 -28.18 -9.39
N GLU A 91 -8.60 -27.44 -8.69
CA GLU A 91 -10.04 -27.62 -8.79
C GLU A 91 -10.70 -26.24 -8.81
N LEU A 92 -11.73 -26.09 -9.66
CA LEU A 92 -12.67 -24.97 -9.61
C LEU A 92 -13.42 -25.03 -8.26
N ASP A 93 -12.72 -24.75 -7.17
CA ASP A 93 -13.28 -24.81 -5.84
C ASP A 93 -14.40 -23.77 -5.79
N THR A 94 -15.61 -24.29 -5.58
CA THR A 94 -16.85 -23.53 -5.52
C THR A 94 -16.85 -22.43 -4.45
N SER A 95 -15.78 -22.33 -3.63
CA SER A 95 -15.58 -21.28 -2.64
C SER A 95 -14.19 -20.62 -2.71
N PHE A 96 -13.90 -19.88 -3.80
CA PHE A 96 -12.71 -19.01 -3.85
C PHE A 96 -12.72 -17.97 -2.71
N ASN A 97 -11.97 -18.24 -1.63
CA ASN A 97 -11.85 -17.34 -0.50
C ASN A 97 -10.72 -16.33 -0.73
N VAL A 98 -11.11 -15.12 -1.14
CA VAL A 98 -10.20 -14.00 -1.46
C VAL A 98 -9.23 -13.65 -0.33
N TYR A 99 -9.67 -13.66 0.92
CA TYR A 99 -8.82 -13.28 2.04
C TYR A 99 -7.80 -14.38 2.40
N GLN A 100 -8.18 -15.65 2.24
CA GLN A 100 -7.25 -16.76 2.43
C GLN A 100 -6.21 -16.78 1.31
N SER A 101 -6.64 -16.67 0.05
CA SER A 101 -5.72 -16.57 -1.10
C SER A 101 -4.72 -15.41 -0.94
N TYR A 102 -5.17 -14.24 -0.52
CA TYR A 102 -4.28 -13.10 -0.28
C TYR A 102 -3.32 -13.35 0.89
N LYS A 103 -3.80 -13.98 1.96
CA LYS A 103 -2.97 -14.33 3.12
C LYS A 103 -1.84 -15.28 2.74
N ASP A 104 -2.14 -16.32 1.96
CA ASP A 104 -1.14 -17.33 1.53
C ASP A 104 -0.04 -16.67 0.69
N GLU A 105 -0.40 -15.72 -0.18
CA GLU A 105 0.54 -14.94 -0.97
C GLU A 105 1.43 -14.02 -0.10
N LEU A 106 0.85 -13.32 0.88
CA LEU A 106 1.65 -12.53 1.82
C LEU A 106 2.56 -13.39 2.70
N GLN A 107 2.13 -14.60 3.07
CA GLN A 107 2.97 -15.54 3.82
C GLN A 107 4.18 -15.99 3.00
N TYR A 108 4.01 -16.22 1.70
CA TYR A 108 5.13 -16.45 0.80
C TYR A 108 6.12 -15.27 0.83
N TYR A 109 5.65 -14.03 0.68
CA TYR A 109 6.52 -12.85 0.72
C TYR A 109 7.26 -12.70 2.06
N ALA A 110 6.59 -12.94 3.18
CA ALA A 110 7.20 -12.92 4.50
C ALA A 110 8.25 -14.04 4.69
N SER A 111 8.03 -15.22 4.10
CA SER A 111 9.02 -16.31 4.14
C SER A 111 10.30 -15.95 3.36
N VAL A 112 10.14 -15.28 2.22
CA VAL A 112 11.25 -14.80 1.38
C VAL A 112 12.05 -13.70 2.09
N HIS A 113 11.38 -12.78 2.80
CA HIS A 113 12.03 -11.77 3.63
C HIS A 113 13.08 -12.37 4.58
N ARG A 114 12.70 -13.41 5.34
CA ARG A 114 13.59 -14.06 6.31
C ARG A 114 14.86 -14.63 5.67
N LEU A 115 14.76 -15.09 4.43
CA LEU A 115 15.87 -15.71 3.69
C LEU A 115 16.78 -14.66 3.04
N MET A 116 16.20 -13.56 2.55
CA MET A 116 16.92 -12.48 1.89
C MET A 116 17.71 -11.59 2.87
N LEU A 117 17.14 -11.35 4.05
CA LEU A 117 17.62 -10.35 5.00
C LEU A 117 19.11 -10.50 5.39
N PRO A 118 19.64 -11.69 5.75
CA PRO A 118 21.05 -11.81 6.15
C PRO A 118 22.02 -11.49 5.00
N THR A 119 21.75 -12.03 3.81
CA THR A 119 22.60 -11.81 2.62
C THR A 119 22.61 -10.33 2.23
N LEU A 120 21.44 -9.67 2.26
CA LEU A 120 21.34 -8.25 1.94
C LEU A 120 22.08 -7.37 2.95
N LEU A 121 22.04 -7.70 4.25
CA LEU A 121 22.80 -6.97 5.27
C LEU A 121 24.31 -7.04 5.03
N GLU A 122 24.84 -8.21 4.65
CA GLU A 122 26.25 -8.38 4.30
C GLU A 122 26.63 -7.55 3.08
N VAL A 123 25.85 -7.68 2.00
CA VAL A 123 26.11 -6.97 0.74
C VAL A 123 26.02 -5.46 0.91
N VAL A 124 25.05 -4.95 1.65
CA VAL A 124 24.88 -3.51 1.88
C VAL A 124 26.00 -2.96 2.77
N LYS A 125 26.50 -3.72 3.75
CA LYS A 125 27.67 -3.35 4.55
C LYS A 125 28.95 -3.25 3.72
N GLU A 126 29.12 -4.16 2.78
CA GLU A 126 30.29 -4.22 1.89
C GLU A 126 30.22 -3.15 0.80
N LYS A 127 29.14 -3.13 0.01
CA LYS A 127 28.99 -2.27 -1.17
C LYS A 127 28.63 -0.82 -0.83
N LYS A 128 28.02 -0.56 0.35
CA LYS A 128 27.62 0.78 0.82
C LYS A 128 26.87 1.59 -0.25
N PRO A 129 25.68 1.14 -0.69
CA PRO A 129 24.89 1.87 -1.68
C PRO A 129 24.43 3.23 -1.14
N ASP A 130 24.26 4.19 -2.03
CA ASP A 130 23.70 5.51 -1.71
C ASP A 130 22.16 5.48 -1.63
N LEU A 131 21.52 4.52 -2.30
CA LEU A 131 20.07 4.33 -2.32
C LEU A 131 19.69 2.86 -2.52
N ILE A 132 18.59 2.43 -1.89
CA ILE A 132 17.94 1.16 -2.16
C ILE A 132 16.61 1.37 -2.87
N VAL A 133 16.37 0.64 -3.95
CA VAL A 133 15.06 0.56 -4.63
C VAL A 133 14.48 -0.83 -4.40
N ALA A 134 13.48 -0.96 -3.53
CA ALA A 134 12.89 -2.25 -3.19
C ALA A 134 11.56 -2.44 -3.93
N ASP A 135 11.31 -3.65 -4.44
CA ASP A 135 9.93 -4.07 -4.73
C ASP A 135 9.09 -4.00 -3.45
N ARG A 136 7.83 -3.63 -3.59
CA ARG A 136 6.91 -3.41 -2.48
C ARG A 136 6.81 -4.57 -1.48
N TYR A 137 6.86 -5.79 -1.97
CA TYR A 137 6.76 -6.98 -1.13
C TYR A 137 8.13 -7.58 -0.82
N ALA A 138 9.22 -7.04 -1.38
CA ALA A 138 10.58 -7.34 -0.97
C ALA A 138 10.94 -6.61 0.33
N PHE A 139 10.20 -6.91 1.41
CA PHE A 139 10.28 -6.26 2.72
C PHE A 139 11.72 -6.12 3.24
N ALA A 140 12.60 -7.07 2.90
CA ALA A 140 13.97 -7.11 3.36
C ALA A 140 14.78 -5.91 2.84
N GLY A 141 14.48 -5.41 1.63
CA GLY A 141 15.14 -4.23 1.08
C GLY A 141 14.86 -2.97 1.91
N VAL A 142 13.60 -2.78 2.33
CA VAL A 142 13.19 -1.65 3.17
C VAL A 142 13.82 -1.77 4.56
N ASP A 143 13.75 -2.95 5.17
CA ASP A 143 14.29 -3.18 6.51
C ASP A 143 15.81 -2.99 6.56
N VAL A 144 16.55 -3.42 5.53
CA VAL A 144 18.00 -3.19 5.43
C VAL A 144 18.32 -1.71 5.23
N GLY A 145 17.56 -1.00 4.40
CA GLY A 145 17.70 0.45 4.26
C GLY A 145 17.57 1.17 5.60
N ILE A 146 16.57 0.80 6.40
CA ILE A 146 16.36 1.41 7.72
C ILE A 146 17.47 1.00 8.70
N ALA A 147 17.85 -0.28 8.74
CA ALA A 147 18.93 -0.77 9.61
C ALA A 147 20.26 -0.04 9.36
N MET A 148 20.53 0.29 8.10
CA MET A 148 21.79 0.91 7.65
C MET A 148 21.67 2.42 7.45
N SER A 149 20.51 3.02 7.74
CA SER A 149 20.22 4.45 7.49
C SER A 149 20.45 4.89 6.04
N ILE A 150 20.12 4.02 5.09
CA ILE A 150 20.20 4.27 3.64
C ILE A 150 18.80 4.65 3.14
N PRO A 151 18.65 5.75 2.40
CA PRO A 151 17.36 6.14 1.83
C PRO A 151 16.79 5.04 0.94
N CYS A 152 15.46 4.89 0.96
CA CYS A 152 14.77 3.83 0.25
C CYS A 152 13.65 4.39 -0.63
N VAL A 153 13.51 3.83 -1.83
CA VAL A 153 12.36 3.99 -2.71
C VAL A 153 11.69 2.64 -2.88
N VAL A 154 10.38 2.60 -2.72
CA VAL A 154 9.58 1.39 -2.90
C VAL A 154 8.92 1.44 -4.28
N ASN A 155 9.11 0.42 -5.09
CA ASN A 155 8.40 0.24 -6.35
C ASN A 155 7.22 -0.73 -6.16
N SER A 156 6.00 -0.21 -6.31
CA SER A 156 4.79 -1.00 -6.43
C SER A 156 4.56 -1.34 -7.90
N ALA A 157 4.82 -2.58 -8.29
CA ALA A 157 4.60 -3.07 -9.65
C ALA A 157 3.11 -3.10 -10.06
N SER A 158 2.19 -2.89 -9.11
CA SER A 158 0.75 -3.03 -9.29
C SER A 158 -0.07 -1.94 -8.57
N ILE A 159 -1.41 -2.06 -8.64
CA ILE A 159 -2.37 -1.12 -8.05
C ILE A 159 -2.25 -1.16 -6.52
N LEU A 160 -2.24 0.01 -5.89
CA LEU A 160 -2.16 0.14 -4.44
C LEU A 160 -3.48 -0.22 -3.75
N MET A 161 -3.52 -1.34 -3.04
CA MET A 161 -4.69 -1.79 -2.27
C MET A 161 -4.78 -1.16 -0.87
N ASP A 162 -3.68 -0.64 -0.33
CA ASP A 162 -3.50 -0.34 1.10
C ASP A 162 -2.84 1.04 1.33
N ILE A 163 -3.33 2.06 0.62
CA ILE A 163 -2.85 3.45 0.78
C ILE A 163 -3.24 4.02 2.13
N ASP A 164 -2.28 4.61 2.85
CA ASP A 164 -2.33 5.77 3.77
C ASP A 164 -3.65 6.07 4.52
N ASN A 165 -4.36 5.02 4.96
CA ASN A 165 -5.68 5.10 5.62
C ASN A 165 -6.70 5.92 4.82
N PRO A 166 -7.24 5.38 3.70
CA PRO A 166 -8.11 6.14 2.85
C PRO A 166 -9.45 6.37 3.56
N PRO A 167 -10.18 7.45 3.22
CA PRO A 167 -11.50 7.69 3.79
C PRO A 167 -12.43 6.48 3.54
N ASN A 168 -13.39 6.25 4.45
CA ASN A 168 -14.32 5.11 4.35
C ASN A 168 -15.21 5.10 3.09
N ILE A 169 -15.24 6.18 2.32
CA ILE A 169 -15.90 6.23 1.00
C ILE A 169 -15.15 5.41 -0.06
N ILE A 170 -13.85 5.21 0.13
CA ILE A 170 -13.04 4.37 -0.75
C ILE A 170 -13.38 2.90 -0.41
N PRO A 171 -13.68 2.05 -1.39
CA PRO A 171 -13.96 0.65 -1.15
C PRO A 171 -12.74 -0.04 -0.53
N ALA A 172 -13.00 -0.98 0.36
CA ALA A 172 -11.99 -1.85 0.91
C ALA A 172 -11.57 -2.87 -0.17
N PRO A 173 -10.30 -3.29 -0.20
CA PRO A 173 -9.88 -4.36 -1.09
C PRO A 173 -10.74 -5.60 -0.91
N PHE A 174 -11.07 -6.26 -2.02
CA PHE A 174 -11.88 -7.48 -2.08
C PHE A 174 -13.34 -7.32 -1.65
N SER A 175 -13.82 -6.11 -1.35
CA SER A 175 -15.23 -5.87 -0.99
C SER A 175 -16.19 -6.00 -2.18
N ASN A 176 -15.66 -5.87 -3.41
CA ASN A 176 -16.45 -5.76 -4.65
C ASN A 176 -17.48 -4.62 -4.64
N ILE A 177 -17.33 -3.64 -3.73
CA ILE A 177 -18.19 -2.47 -3.65
C ILE A 177 -17.70 -1.41 -4.64
N SER A 178 -18.62 -0.85 -5.44
CA SER A 178 -18.34 0.30 -6.29
C SER A 178 -18.74 1.59 -5.61
N VAL A 179 -17.89 2.62 -5.69
CA VAL A 179 -18.17 3.96 -5.15
C VAL A 179 -19.44 4.55 -5.77
N HIS A 180 -19.62 4.35 -7.08
CA HIS A 180 -20.71 4.98 -7.84
C HIS A 180 -22.08 4.37 -7.58
N THR A 181 -22.14 3.12 -7.10
CA THR A 181 -23.40 2.38 -6.91
C THR A 181 -23.62 1.95 -5.46
N SER A 182 -22.76 2.38 -4.53
CA SER A 182 -22.81 1.96 -3.12
C SER A 182 -24.05 2.46 -2.39
N LYS A 183 -24.69 1.56 -1.63
CA LYS A 183 -25.81 1.85 -0.72
C LYS A 183 -25.29 2.10 0.71
N VAL A 184 -26.20 2.48 1.61
CA VAL A 184 -25.88 2.65 3.05
C VAL A 184 -25.30 1.37 3.65
N ILE A 185 -25.92 0.22 3.35
CA ILE A 185 -25.47 -1.08 3.85
C ILE A 185 -24.06 -1.40 3.33
N ASP A 186 -23.78 -1.14 2.05
CA ASP A 186 -22.45 -1.36 1.47
C ASP A 186 -21.40 -0.52 2.20
N ARG A 187 -21.70 0.74 2.52
CA ARG A 187 -20.78 1.60 3.30
C ARG A 187 -20.54 1.08 4.72
N CYS A 188 -21.54 0.48 5.36
CA CYS A 188 -21.35 -0.18 6.66
C CYS A 188 -20.47 -1.44 6.53
N LEU A 189 -20.76 -2.29 5.53
CA LEU A 189 -19.97 -3.49 5.24
C LEU A 189 -18.54 -3.17 4.80
N ASN A 190 -18.32 -2.02 4.17
CA ASN A 190 -17.00 -1.56 3.76
C ASN A 190 -16.02 -1.46 4.95
N VAL A 191 -16.51 -1.02 6.11
CA VAL A 191 -15.72 -0.97 7.35
C VAL A 191 -15.32 -2.39 7.78
N TYR A 192 -16.25 -3.33 7.71
CA TYR A 192 -15.99 -4.73 8.02
C TYR A 192 -14.94 -5.34 7.08
N TYR A 193 -15.07 -5.17 5.76
CA TYR A 193 -14.07 -5.64 4.79
C TYR A 193 -12.70 -4.99 4.97
N ARG A 194 -12.67 -3.70 5.35
CA ARG A 194 -11.42 -3.00 5.67
C ARG A 194 -10.75 -3.57 6.91
N LEU A 195 -11.53 -3.94 7.93
CA LEU A 195 -11.00 -4.62 9.11
C LEU A 195 -10.46 -6.01 8.77
N LEU A 196 -11.21 -6.81 7.99
CA LEU A 196 -10.72 -8.11 7.51
C LEU A 196 -9.38 -7.99 6.77
N PHE A 197 -9.29 -7.05 5.83
CA PHE A 197 -8.05 -6.78 5.10
C PHE A 197 -6.89 -6.41 6.05
N ARG A 198 -7.14 -5.54 7.04
CA ARG A 198 -6.13 -5.16 8.04
C ARG A 198 -5.72 -6.32 8.94
N PHE A 199 -6.65 -7.19 9.33
CA PHE A 199 -6.35 -8.38 10.13
C PHE A 199 -5.45 -9.36 9.37
N THR A 200 -5.65 -9.52 8.06
CA THR A 200 -4.74 -10.31 7.21
C THR A 200 -3.31 -9.77 7.29
N TRP A 201 -3.13 -8.45 7.16
CA TRP A 201 -1.82 -7.81 7.27
C TRP A 201 -1.20 -7.89 8.67
N LEU A 202 -2.01 -7.76 9.74
CA LEU A 202 -1.51 -7.82 11.12
C LEU A 202 -0.76 -9.11 11.41
N GLN A 203 -1.25 -10.24 10.89
CA GLN A 203 -0.58 -11.54 11.05
C GLN A 203 0.78 -11.59 10.37
N ILE A 204 0.91 -10.92 9.22
CA ILE A 204 2.14 -10.83 8.44
C ILE A 204 3.15 -9.91 9.14
N TYR A 205 2.70 -8.77 9.65
CA TYR A 205 3.55 -7.87 10.43
C TYR A 205 4.14 -8.55 11.66
N GLN A 206 3.37 -9.36 12.38
CA GLN A 206 3.89 -10.13 13.51
C GLN A 206 5.05 -11.07 13.12
N GLN A 207 4.99 -11.69 11.93
CA GLN A 207 6.07 -12.55 11.42
C GLN A 207 7.31 -11.75 11.01
N LEU A 208 7.10 -10.62 10.31
CA LEU A 208 8.19 -9.71 9.94
C LEU A 208 8.89 -9.15 11.18
N ASP A 209 8.11 -8.76 12.19
CA ASP A 209 8.62 -8.21 13.45
C ASP A 209 9.48 -9.21 14.22
N GLN A 210 9.14 -10.51 14.20
CA GLN A 210 10.01 -11.54 14.79
C GLN A 210 11.38 -11.56 14.10
N SER A 211 11.41 -11.47 12.77
CA SER A 211 12.66 -11.46 12.00
C SER A 211 13.45 -10.16 12.22
N ARG A 212 12.78 -9.01 12.35
CA ARG A 212 13.38 -7.71 12.69
C ARG A 212 14.02 -7.69 14.07
N GLN A 213 13.36 -8.30 15.06
CA GLN A 213 13.88 -8.38 16.42
C GLN A 213 15.20 -9.13 16.52
N LEU A 214 15.41 -10.16 15.70
CA LEU A 214 16.66 -10.92 15.66
C LEU A 214 17.88 -10.06 15.27
N ILE A 215 17.67 -8.95 14.59
CA ILE A 215 18.72 -8.02 14.15
C ILE A 215 18.67 -6.66 14.86
N GLY A 216 17.87 -6.54 15.93
CA GLY A 216 17.79 -5.33 16.75
C GLY A 216 17.01 -4.16 16.12
N LEU A 217 16.20 -4.41 15.08
CA LEU A 217 15.31 -3.39 14.52
C LEU A 217 14.07 -3.19 15.41
N SER A 218 13.62 -1.93 15.55
CA SER A 218 12.45 -1.57 16.36
C SER A 218 11.12 -1.95 15.68
N ARG A 219 10.05 -2.09 16.46
CA ARG A 219 8.70 -2.46 15.98
C ARG A 219 7.95 -1.30 15.31
N ASP A 220 8.28 -0.04 15.63
CA ASP A 220 7.49 1.12 15.23
C ASP A 220 7.93 1.68 13.87
N MET A 221 7.85 0.82 12.86
CA MET A 221 8.25 1.11 11.48
C MET A 221 7.09 1.68 10.64
N ASN A 222 6.06 2.21 11.31
CA ASN A 222 4.96 2.94 10.67
C ASN A 222 5.39 4.31 10.12
N SER A 223 6.62 4.75 10.38
CA SER A 223 7.19 5.90 9.68
C SER A 223 7.48 5.49 8.23
N GLN A 224 6.56 5.84 7.33
CA GLN A 224 6.81 5.80 5.91
C GLN A 224 7.97 6.77 5.61
N ASN A 225 9.20 6.29 5.70
CA ASN A 225 10.42 7.06 5.43
C ASN A 225 10.95 6.75 4.03
N HIS A 226 10.04 6.48 3.10
CA HIS A 226 10.36 6.14 1.72
C HIS A 226 9.35 6.76 0.76
N LEU A 227 9.79 7.02 -0.45
CA LEU A 227 8.90 7.30 -1.58
C LEU A 227 8.38 5.98 -2.14
N THR A 228 7.08 5.87 -2.38
CA THR A 228 6.47 4.75 -3.11
C THR A 228 6.14 5.17 -4.54
N LEU A 229 6.81 4.57 -5.51
CA LEU A 229 6.45 4.64 -6.92
C LEU A 229 5.34 3.63 -7.19
N VAL A 230 4.31 4.09 -7.89
CA VAL A 230 3.09 3.32 -8.13
C VAL A 230 2.93 3.13 -9.62
N ASN A 231 3.04 1.88 -10.06
CA ASN A 231 2.82 1.52 -11.44
C ASN A 231 1.31 1.45 -11.76
N SER A 232 0.61 2.58 -11.64
CA SER A 232 -0.84 2.68 -11.87
C SER A 232 -1.26 4.13 -12.14
N VAL A 233 -2.55 4.36 -12.41
CA VAL A 233 -3.17 5.68 -12.57
C VAL A 233 -4.51 5.80 -11.90
N PHE A 234 -4.86 7.04 -11.53
CA PHE A 234 -6.23 7.41 -11.29
C PHE A 234 -7.04 7.23 -12.58
N GLY A 235 -8.11 6.45 -12.49
CA GLY A 235 -8.86 5.96 -13.64
C GLY A 235 -8.96 4.44 -13.62
N VAL A 236 -7.84 3.76 -13.37
CA VAL A 236 -7.86 2.33 -12.99
C VAL A 236 -8.16 2.22 -11.49
N ASP A 237 -7.49 3.05 -10.69
CA ASP A 237 -7.79 3.20 -9.27
C ASP A 237 -8.83 4.31 -9.03
N VAL A 238 -9.54 4.22 -7.90
CA VAL A 238 -10.51 5.22 -7.46
C VAL A 238 -9.77 6.53 -7.13
N PRO A 239 -10.13 7.66 -7.79
CA PRO A 239 -9.54 8.96 -7.48
C PRO A 239 -9.68 9.31 -6.01
N ARG A 240 -8.55 9.65 -5.36
CA ARG A 240 -8.49 10.04 -3.94
C ARG A 240 -7.29 10.93 -3.68
N ALA A 241 -7.35 11.69 -2.58
CA ALA A 241 -6.17 12.42 -2.11
C ALA A 241 -5.04 11.42 -1.79
N MET A 242 -3.81 11.76 -2.21
CA MET A 242 -2.62 10.98 -1.91
C MET A 242 -1.56 11.83 -1.23
N SER A 243 -0.85 11.22 -0.29
CA SER A 243 0.37 11.78 0.28
C SER A 243 1.42 11.98 -0.83
N PRO A 244 2.25 13.04 -0.77
CA PRO A 244 3.37 13.24 -1.70
C PRO A 244 4.40 12.10 -1.70
N GLN A 245 4.37 11.23 -0.68
CA GLN A 245 5.18 10.01 -0.62
C GLN A 245 4.70 8.92 -1.57
N TYR A 246 3.58 9.11 -2.26
CA TYR A 246 3.09 8.19 -3.28
C TYR A 246 3.06 8.90 -4.63
N GLN A 247 3.81 8.37 -5.58
CA GLN A 247 3.85 8.93 -6.93
C GLN A 247 3.44 7.88 -7.95
N MET A 248 2.37 8.19 -8.68
CA MET A 248 1.97 7.41 -9.84
C MET A 248 2.92 7.69 -11.01
N SER A 249 3.62 6.64 -11.43
CA SER A 249 4.46 6.63 -12.62
C SER A 249 4.23 5.28 -13.29
N ALA A 250 3.16 5.19 -14.09
CA ALA A 250 2.83 3.96 -14.78
C ALA A 250 3.91 3.66 -15.83
N THR A 251 4.91 2.88 -15.43
CA THR A 251 5.97 2.36 -16.30
C THR A 251 5.32 1.35 -17.22
N THR A 252 4.96 1.80 -18.41
CA THR A 252 4.39 0.94 -19.45
C THR A 252 5.52 0.11 -20.03
N CYS A 253 5.55 -1.16 -19.67
CA CYS A 253 6.47 -2.15 -20.21
C CYS A 253 5.80 -2.80 -21.41
N SER A 254 6.55 -3.05 -22.48
CA SER A 254 5.99 -3.53 -23.75
C SER A 254 5.71 -5.05 -23.77
N ALA A 255 4.45 -5.50 -23.94
CA ALA A 255 3.99 -6.74 -24.63
C ALA A 255 2.61 -7.32 -24.18
N ILE A 256 1.94 -8.11 -25.04
CA ILE A 256 0.56 -8.66 -24.99
C ILE A 256 0.63 -10.14 -24.78
N PHE A 257 -0.30 -10.70 -23.99
CA PHE A 257 -0.52 -12.14 -23.93
C PHE A 257 -1.96 -12.51 -23.58
N LEU A 258 -2.42 -13.61 -24.17
CA LEU A 258 -3.18 -14.60 -23.42
C LEU A 258 -2.19 -15.27 -22.47
N ASP A 259 -2.26 -14.89 -21.19
CA ASP A 259 -1.47 -15.47 -20.11
C ASP A 259 -1.84 -16.96 -19.89
N ASP A 260 -1.13 -17.69 -19.03
CA ASP A 260 -1.40 -19.06 -18.59
C ASP A 260 -2.80 -19.15 -17.96
N ILE A 261 -3.83 -19.13 -18.81
CA ILE A 261 -5.19 -19.42 -18.44
C ILE A 261 -5.27 -20.93 -18.30
N ILE A 262 -4.94 -21.37 -17.09
CA ILE A 262 -5.42 -22.58 -16.44
C ILE A 262 -4.82 -23.88 -16.98
N ASP A 263 -4.23 -24.67 -16.08
CA ASP A 263 -3.99 -26.09 -16.30
C ASP A 263 -5.35 -26.83 -16.35
N GLY A 264 -5.53 -27.71 -17.34
CA GLY A 264 -6.73 -28.57 -17.45
C GLY A 264 -7.52 -28.40 -18.75
N SER A 265 -8.86 -28.39 -18.66
CA SER A 265 -9.79 -28.44 -19.80
C SER A 265 -10.11 -27.09 -20.45
N ILE A 266 -9.74 -25.98 -19.81
CA ILE A 266 -10.03 -24.62 -20.30
C ILE A 266 -9.23 -24.25 -21.55
N PRO A 267 -7.96 -24.66 -21.71
CA PRO A 267 -7.25 -24.53 -22.98
C PRO A 267 -7.99 -25.07 -24.20
N GLN A 268 -8.57 -26.25 -24.04
CA GLN A 268 -9.34 -26.94 -25.09
C GLN A 268 -10.66 -26.21 -25.37
N LEU A 269 -11.33 -25.74 -24.32
CA LEU A 269 -12.58 -24.98 -24.41
C LEU A 269 -12.40 -23.64 -25.13
N MET A 270 -11.37 -22.88 -24.74
CA MET A 270 -11.02 -21.61 -25.38
C MET A 270 -10.66 -21.81 -26.86
N ASN A 271 -9.92 -22.87 -27.20
CA ASN A 271 -9.61 -23.20 -28.59
C ASN A 271 -10.88 -23.43 -29.43
N GLN A 272 -11.84 -24.19 -28.91
CA GLN A 272 -13.12 -24.41 -29.58
C GLN A 272 -13.88 -23.10 -29.81
N ILE A 273 -13.93 -22.22 -28.81
CA ILE A 273 -14.68 -20.97 -28.88
C ILE A 273 -14.02 -19.96 -29.82
N VAL A 274 -12.70 -19.82 -29.77
CA VAL A 274 -11.95 -18.94 -30.67
C VAL A 274 -12.20 -19.32 -32.14
N LYS A 275 -12.25 -20.62 -32.44
CA LYS A 275 -12.63 -21.13 -33.77
C LYS A 275 -14.06 -20.78 -34.14
N GLU A 276 -15.01 -21.07 -33.25
CA GLU A 276 -16.46 -20.86 -33.49
C GLU A 276 -16.81 -19.38 -33.71
N ILE A 277 -16.07 -18.47 -33.08
CA ILE A 277 -16.27 -17.01 -33.21
C ILE A 277 -15.45 -16.42 -34.38
N GLY A 278 -14.48 -17.17 -34.94
CA GLY A 278 -13.64 -16.74 -36.05
C GLY A 278 -12.49 -15.81 -35.65
N TYR A 279 -12.00 -15.91 -34.41
CA TYR A 279 -10.85 -15.14 -33.94
C TYR A 279 -9.52 -15.75 -34.39
N ARG A 280 -8.52 -14.89 -34.59
CA ARG A 280 -7.11 -15.30 -34.54
C ARG A 280 -6.54 -14.92 -33.18
N ALA A 281 -5.84 -15.85 -32.54
CA ALA A 281 -5.28 -15.65 -31.20
C ALA A 281 -3.79 -15.99 -31.16
N ILE A 282 -3.04 -15.24 -30.35
CA ILE A 282 -1.70 -15.62 -29.89
C ILE A 282 -1.83 -16.01 -28.42
N TRP A 283 -1.40 -17.22 -28.09
CA TRP A 283 -1.54 -17.79 -26.76
C TRP A 283 -0.18 -18.16 -26.17
N ARG A 284 0.23 -17.54 -25.07
CA ARG A 284 1.34 -18.02 -24.25
C ARG A 284 0.93 -19.18 -23.36
N VAL A 285 1.68 -20.26 -23.46
CA VAL A 285 1.44 -21.48 -22.68
C VAL A 285 2.72 -21.89 -22.00
N SER A 286 2.61 -22.29 -20.73
CA SER A 286 3.68 -22.93 -19.97
C SER A 286 4.41 -24.00 -20.78
N ALA A 287 5.74 -24.02 -20.67
CA ALA A 287 6.60 -24.95 -21.41
C ALA A 287 6.23 -26.42 -21.20
N ASN A 288 5.61 -26.75 -20.06
CA ASN A 288 5.23 -28.11 -19.66
C ASN A 288 3.91 -28.59 -20.28
N LEU A 289 3.14 -27.70 -20.90
CA LEU A 289 1.84 -28.05 -21.45
C LEU A 289 2.04 -28.78 -22.79
N ASN A 290 1.77 -30.09 -22.79
CA ASN A 290 1.71 -30.92 -23.98
C ASN A 290 0.46 -30.58 -24.78
N VAL A 291 0.50 -29.46 -25.49
CA VAL A 291 -0.48 -29.13 -26.53
C VAL A 291 -0.26 -30.14 -27.67
N THR A 292 -0.94 -31.29 -27.58
CA THR A 292 -0.94 -32.29 -28.65
C THR A 292 -1.46 -31.65 -29.93
N GLU A 293 -0.74 -31.91 -31.00
CA GLU A 293 -0.90 -31.35 -32.35
C GLU A 293 -2.34 -31.45 -32.85
N ASN A 294 -3.09 -30.36 -32.70
CA ASN A 294 -4.15 -30.00 -33.63
C ASN A 294 -3.96 -28.52 -33.97
N ILE A 295 -2.81 -28.26 -34.58
CA ILE A 295 -2.42 -26.98 -35.18
C ILE A 295 -3.53 -26.63 -36.17
N THR A 296 -4.31 -25.64 -35.80
CA THR A 296 -5.34 -25.07 -36.66
C THR A 296 -4.96 -23.62 -36.85
N SER A 297 -5.15 -23.12 -38.08
CA SER A 297 -4.67 -21.83 -38.60
C SER A 297 -5.02 -20.56 -37.80
N SER A 298 -5.81 -20.70 -36.73
CA SER A 298 -6.38 -19.58 -35.98
C SER A 298 -5.70 -19.31 -34.64
N ILE A 299 -4.91 -20.23 -34.07
CA ILE A 299 -4.22 -20.00 -32.78
C ILE A 299 -2.73 -20.28 -32.92
N TYR A 300 -1.93 -19.27 -32.56
CA TYR A 300 -0.47 -19.38 -32.49
C TYR A 300 -0.04 -19.53 -31.04
N PHE A 301 0.61 -20.65 -30.71
CA PHE A 301 1.08 -20.93 -29.35
C PHE A 301 2.53 -20.46 -29.17
N LEU A 302 2.76 -19.68 -28.12
CA LEU A 302 4.09 -19.26 -27.68
C LEU A 302 4.49 -20.07 -26.45
N LYS A 303 5.50 -20.94 -26.59
CA LYS A 303 6.11 -21.66 -25.47
C LYS A 303 7.33 -20.89 -24.99
N ASN A 304 7.13 -19.93 -24.09
CA ASN A 304 8.21 -19.17 -23.46
C ASN A 304 7.80 -18.73 -22.07
N ASP A 305 8.73 -18.83 -21.13
CA ASP A 305 8.54 -18.38 -19.73
C ASP A 305 8.68 -16.85 -19.60
N THR A 306 9.23 -16.16 -20.61
CA THR A 306 9.50 -14.71 -20.61
C THR A 306 8.82 -14.01 -21.79
N ILE A 307 8.52 -12.72 -21.60
CA ILE A 307 7.60 -11.91 -22.42
C ILE A 307 8.34 -10.99 -23.42
N GLU A 308 9.66 -10.88 -23.32
CA GLU A 308 10.47 -9.82 -23.95
C GLU A 308 10.70 -9.97 -25.47
N ASP A 309 9.98 -10.87 -26.15
CA ASP A 309 10.18 -11.09 -27.58
C ASP A 309 9.63 -9.90 -28.41
N ILE A 310 10.55 -9.02 -28.84
CA ILE A 310 10.33 -7.74 -29.54
C ILE A 310 9.41 -7.88 -30.77
N SER A 311 9.42 -9.04 -31.42
CA SER A 311 8.59 -9.33 -32.59
C SER A 311 7.08 -9.30 -32.29
N ILE A 312 6.66 -9.76 -31.11
CA ILE A 312 5.26 -9.80 -30.65
C ILE A 312 4.81 -8.41 -30.20
N ILE A 313 5.73 -7.66 -29.58
CA ILE A 313 5.53 -6.28 -29.14
C ILE A 313 5.17 -5.34 -30.30
N GLN A 314 5.68 -5.56 -31.50
CA GLN A 314 5.36 -4.71 -32.65
C GLN A 314 3.97 -4.99 -33.24
N GLN A 315 3.45 -6.20 -33.09
CA GLN A 315 2.15 -6.61 -33.65
C GLN A 315 0.97 -6.24 -32.75
N ILE A 316 1.27 -5.67 -31.60
CA ILE A 316 0.39 -5.42 -30.48
C ILE A 316 -0.83 -4.53 -30.76
N SER A 317 -0.59 -3.51 -31.57
CA SER A 317 -1.57 -2.50 -31.91
C SER A 317 -2.61 -3.05 -32.89
N SER A 318 -2.32 -4.21 -33.48
CA SER A 318 -3.22 -4.92 -34.39
C SER A 318 -4.23 -5.82 -33.66
N PHE A 319 -4.06 -6.07 -32.36
CA PHE A 319 -5.03 -6.86 -31.60
C PHE A 319 -6.30 -6.07 -31.28
N SER A 320 -7.41 -6.80 -31.21
CA SER A 320 -8.72 -6.24 -30.88
C SER A 320 -9.01 -6.23 -29.38
N ALA A 321 -8.47 -7.19 -28.63
CA ALA A 321 -8.65 -7.33 -27.19
C ALA A 321 -7.57 -8.23 -26.55
N VAL A 322 -7.51 -8.25 -25.22
CA VAL A 322 -6.60 -9.08 -24.42
C VAL A 322 -7.39 -9.92 -23.43
N ILE A 323 -7.00 -11.18 -23.24
CA ILE A 323 -7.53 -12.06 -22.20
C ILE A 323 -6.37 -12.40 -21.26
N THR A 324 -6.50 -12.24 -19.95
CA THR A 324 -5.36 -12.38 -19.01
C THR A 324 -5.81 -12.88 -17.65
N SER A 325 -4.89 -13.46 -16.88
CA SER A 325 -5.15 -13.81 -15.49
C SER A 325 -5.33 -12.58 -14.58
N GLY A 326 -4.80 -11.41 -14.97
CA GLY A 326 -4.83 -10.19 -14.14
C GLY A 326 -3.45 -9.75 -13.64
N ASP A 327 -2.38 -10.18 -14.33
CA ASP A 327 -1.03 -9.70 -14.05
C ASP A 327 -0.89 -8.20 -14.38
N ALA A 328 -0.42 -7.43 -13.39
CA ALA A 328 -0.42 -5.97 -13.40
C ALA A 328 0.16 -5.37 -14.68
N GLN A 329 1.33 -5.86 -15.09
CA GLN A 329 2.05 -5.31 -16.24
C GLN A 329 1.30 -5.48 -17.54
N LEU A 330 0.84 -6.69 -17.81
CA LEU A 330 0.13 -7.04 -19.02
C LEU A 330 -1.17 -6.23 -19.13
N MET A 331 -1.87 -6.03 -18.01
CA MET A 331 -3.05 -5.18 -18.00
C MET A 331 -2.73 -3.71 -18.30
N LEU A 332 -1.76 -3.12 -17.60
CA LEU A 332 -1.36 -1.72 -17.82
C LEU A 332 -0.94 -1.49 -19.27
N TYR A 333 -0.25 -2.47 -19.84
CA TYR A 333 0.17 -2.41 -21.21
C TYR A 333 -0.98 -2.55 -22.22
N ALA A 334 -1.88 -3.50 -22.00
CA ALA A 334 -3.09 -3.65 -22.82
C ALA A 334 -3.90 -2.35 -22.83
N LEU A 335 -4.08 -1.73 -21.65
CA LEU A 335 -4.73 -0.42 -21.52
C LEU A 335 -3.94 0.69 -22.21
N ALA A 336 -2.61 0.75 -22.07
CA ALA A 336 -1.78 1.71 -22.78
C ALA A 336 -1.89 1.58 -24.32
N SER A 337 -2.14 0.37 -24.81
CA SER A 337 -2.43 0.08 -26.22
C SER A 337 -3.89 0.33 -26.61
N GLY A 338 -4.74 0.74 -25.66
CA GLY A 338 -6.15 1.00 -25.86
C GLY A 338 -6.98 -0.26 -26.06
N LEU A 339 -6.54 -1.41 -25.55
CA LEU A 339 -7.20 -2.70 -25.73
C LEU A 339 -8.08 -3.03 -24.52
N PRO A 340 -9.34 -3.46 -24.74
CA PRO A 340 -10.19 -3.93 -23.67
C PRO A 340 -9.71 -5.29 -23.16
N ILE A 341 -9.98 -5.56 -21.87
CA ILE A 341 -9.46 -6.73 -21.17
C ILE A 341 -10.59 -7.67 -20.74
N LEU A 342 -10.41 -8.98 -20.94
CA LEU A 342 -11.19 -10.03 -20.27
C LEU A 342 -10.29 -10.77 -19.28
N GLY A 343 -10.59 -10.63 -18.00
CA GLY A 343 -9.82 -11.21 -16.91
C GLY A 343 -10.33 -12.56 -16.43
N VAL A 344 -9.44 -13.50 -16.16
CA VAL A 344 -9.72 -14.80 -15.53
C VAL A 344 -8.77 -15.04 -14.34
N PRO A 345 -9.08 -14.54 -13.14
CA PRO A 345 -8.14 -14.51 -12.03
C PRO A 345 -7.90 -15.87 -11.37
N HIS A 346 -6.69 -16.04 -10.84
CA HIS A 346 -6.27 -17.19 -10.03
C HIS A 346 -5.93 -16.81 -8.59
N THR A 347 -5.49 -15.57 -8.37
CA THR A 347 -5.18 -15.04 -7.04
C THR A 347 -6.10 -13.89 -6.67
N ALA A 348 -6.18 -13.59 -5.37
CA ALA A 348 -6.93 -12.44 -4.87
C ALA A 348 -6.39 -11.11 -5.42
N GLU A 349 -5.06 -10.96 -5.52
CA GLU A 349 -4.41 -9.76 -6.08
C GLU A 349 -4.83 -9.56 -7.55
N GLN A 350 -4.74 -10.60 -8.38
CA GLN A 350 -5.19 -10.57 -9.77
C GLN A 350 -6.67 -10.21 -9.90
N LEU A 351 -7.53 -10.79 -9.05
CA LEU A 351 -8.96 -10.48 -9.03
C LEU A 351 -9.22 -9.00 -8.73
N GLU A 352 -8.55 -8.42 -7.73
CA GLU A 352 -8.76 -7.00 -7.40
C GLU A 352 -8.28 -6.08 -8.54
N HIS A 353 -7.18 -6.42 -9.20
CA HIS A 353 -6.75 -5.65 -10.37
C HIS A 353 -7.77 -5.66 -11.50
N LEU A 354 -8.30 -6.85 -11.82
CA LEU A 354 -9.30 -7.02 -12.85
C LEU A 354 -10.62 -6.32 -12.48
N ASN A 355 -11.00 -6.36 -11.20
CA ASN A 355 -12.15 -5.61 -10.68
C ASN A 355 -11.95 -4.10 -10.86
N ALA A 356 -10.74 -3.57 -10.65
CA ALA A 356 -10.44 -2.16 -10.87
C ALA A 356 -10.66 -1.77 -12.34
N ILE A 357 -10.21 -2.60 -13.28
CA ILE A 357 -10.39 -2.38 -14.73
C ILE A 357 -11.86 -2.49 -15.15
N ALA A 358 -12.59 -3.48 -14.60
CA ALA A 358 -14.01 -3.64 -14.86
C ALA A 358 -14.82 -2.47 -14.29
N ARG A 359 -14.48 -1.97 -13.10
CA ARG A 359 -15.07 -0.74 -12.51
C ARG A 359 -14.80 0.49 -13.37
N ALA A 360 -13.64 0.55 -14.02
CA ALA A 360 -13.29 1.61 -14.97
C ALA A 360 -13.97 1.46 -16.34
N GLY A 361 -14.73 0.38 -16.56
CA GLY A 361 -15.44 0.10 -17.81
C GLY A 361 -14.54 -0.37 -18.96
N ALA A 362 -13.26 -0.62 -18.73
CA ALA A 362 -12.30 -1.01 -19.77
C ALA A 362 -12.12 -2.53 -19.92
N GLY A 363 -12.95 -3.32 -19.22
CA GLY A 363 -12.86 -4.76 -19.26
C GLY A 363 -13.96 -5.49 -18.52
N MET A 364 -13.83 -6.81 -18.46
CA MET A 364 -14.75 -7.73 -17.81
C MET A 364 -13.97 -8.77 -17.02
N VAL A 365 -14.59 -9.30 -15.96
CA VAL A 365 -14.00 -10.38 -15.13
C VAL A 365 -14.86 -11.62 -15.25
N ALA A 366 -14.23 -12.77 -15.43
CA ALA A 366 -14.86 -14.07 -15.46
C ALA A 366 -14.19 -14.98 -14.43
N LEU A 367 -14.92 -15.25 -13.35
CA LEU A 367 -14.42 -16.13 -12.30
C LEU A 367 -14.34 -17.57 -12.81
N PRO A 368 -13.26 -18.32 -12.53
CA PRO A 368 -13.11 -19.70 -12.98
C PRO A 368 -14.34 -20.58 -12.68
N SER A 369 -14.91 -20.46 -11.48
CA SER A 369 -16.12 -21.19 -11.02
C SER A 369 -17.38 -20.92 -11.86
N SER A 370 -17.40 -19.85 -12.64
CA SER A 370 -18.55 -19.44 -13.46
C SER A 370 -18.35 -19.69 -14.97
N LEU A 371 -17.22 -20.30 -15.36
CA LEU A 371 -16.88 -20.50 -16.76
C LEU A 371 -17.63 -21.71 -17.35
N SER A 372 -18.49 -21.42 -18.32
CA SER A 372 -19.05 -22.41 -19.26
C SER A 372 -18.69 -22.03 -20.70
N LYS A 373 -18.88 -22.94 -21.66
CA LYS A 373 -18.67 -22.66 -23.08
C LYS A 373 -19.48 -21.44 -23.52
N GLU A 374 -20.75 -21.42 -23.16
CA GLU A 374 -21.72 -20.38 -23.49
C GLU A 374 -21.32 -19.05 -22.86
N ARG A 375 -20.88 -19.08 -21.60
CA ARG A 375 -20.47 -17.88 -20.88
C ARG A 375 -19.23 -17.24 -21.50
N ILE A 376 -18.21 -18.05 -21.79
CA ILE A 376 -16.99 -17.55 -22.46
C ILE A 376 -17.35 -17.00 -23.85
N ALA A 377 -18.16 -17.70 -24.63
CA ALA A 377 -18.58 -17.22 -25.95
C ALA A 377 -19.35 -15.89 -25.87
N GLN A 378 -20.23 -15.72 -24.88
CA GLN A 378 -20.92 -14.46 -24.63
C GLN A 378 -19.93 -13.33 -24.27
N LEU A 379 -18.98 -13.60 -23.38
CA LEU A 379 -17.98 -12.62 -22.95
C LEU A 379 -17.08 -12.19 -24.11
N VAL A 380 -16.59 -13.13 -24.92
CA VAL A 380 -15.77 -12.82 -26.10
C VAL A 380 -16.57 -12.02 -27.14
N ARG A 381 -17.83 -12.38 -27.40
CA ARG A 381 -18.70 -11.58 -28.28
C ARG A 381 -18.92 -10.17 -27.76
N ARG A 382 -19.13 -10.01 -26.45
CA ARG A 382 -19.28 -8.69 -25.83
C ARG A 382 -17.99 -7.89 -25.92
N LEU A 383 -16.84 -8.50 -25.62
CA LEU A 383 -15.53 -7.89 -25.72
C LEU A 383 -15.25 -7.35 -27.14
N ARG A 384 -15.80 -8.01 -28.17
CA ARG A 384 -15.75 -7.57 -29.57
C ARG A 384 -16.68 -6.41 -29.89
N ASN A 385 -17.93 -6.53 -29.48
CA ASN A 385 -19.04 -5.74 -30.02
C ASN A 385 -19.39 -4.53 -29.15
N ASP A 386 -18.98 -4.52 -27.88
CA ASP A 386 -19.28 -3.44 -26.93
C ASP A 386 -18.23 -2.33 -27.09
N ALA A 387 -18.54 -1.33 -27.92
CA ALA A 387 -17.65 -0.21 -28.20
C ALA A 387 -17.27 0.57 -26.94
N SER A 388 -18.13 0.59 -25.92
CA SER A 388 -17.87 1.30 -24.66
C SER A 388 -16.62 0.76 -23.94
N LEU A 389 -16.37 -0.55 -24.02
CA LEU A 389 -15.17 -1.17 -23.45
C LEU A 389 -13.90 -0.66 -24.13
N ARG A 390 -13.92 -0.54 -25.46
CA ARG A 390 -12.79 -0.05 -26.25
C ARG A 390 -12.55 1.43 -26.00
N GLU A 391 -13.61 2.23 -25.95
CA GLU A 391 -13.52 3.67 -25.67
C GLU A 391 -12.93 3.94 -24.29
N ALA A 392 -13.40 3.20 -23.26
CA ALA A 392 -12.85 3.28 -21.91
C ALA A 392 -11.38 2.86 -21.87
N ALA A 393 -11.00 1.76 -22.53
CA ALA A 393 -9.61 1.31 -22.60
C ALA A 393 -8.70 2.34 -23.29
N VAL A 394 -9.13 2.93 -24.41
CA VAL A 394 -8.40 4.01 -25.10
C VAL A 394 -8.26 5.24 -24.21
N HIS A 395 -9.31 5.61 -23.48
CA HIS A 395 -9.28 6.73 -22.56
C HIS A 395 -8.29 6.50 -21.41
N LEU A 396 -8.36 5.34 -20.75
CA LEU A 396 -7.39 4.96 -19.71
C LEU A 396 -5.97 4.88 -20.25
N GLY A 397 -5.78 4.37 -21.46
CA GLY A 397 -4.47 4.34 -22.12
C GLY A 397 -3.84 5.72 -22.31
N LYS A 398 -4.66 6.74 -22.62
CA LYS A 398 -4.19 8.14 -22.69
C LYS A 398 -3.76 8.67 -21.32
N ILE A 399 -4.50 8.34 -20.26
CA ILE A 399 -4.15 8.72 -18.89
C ILE A 399 -2.87 8.01 -18.43
N LEU A 400 -2.75 6.70 -18.71
CA LEU A 400 -1.53 5.92 -18.43
C LEU A 400 -0.29 6.58 -19.04
N LYS A 401 -0.37 6.92 -20.33
CA LYS A 401 0.72 7.58 -21.07
C LYS A 401 1.05 8.98 -20.54
N SER A 402 0.09 9.71 -19.97
CA SER A 402 0.34 11.06 -19.44
C SER A 402 1.10 11.07 -18.11
N THR A 403 1.29 9.92 -17.46
CA THR A 403 2.00 9.86 -16.17
C THR A 403 3.51 10.07 -16.26
N GLY A 404 4.11 9.97 -17.45
CA GLY A 404 5.54 10.12 -17.67
C GLY A 404 6.36 8.83 -17.54
N GLY A 405 5.73 7.73 -17.12
CA GLY A 405 6.32 6.38 -17.17
C GLY A 405 7.69 6.25 -16.48
N THR A 406 8.58 5.47 -17.09
CA THR A 406 9.91 5.12 -16.53
C THR A 406 10.80 6.33 -16.33
N GLU A 407 10.79 7.30 -17.24
CA GLU A 407 11.60 8.51 -17.11
C GLU A 407 11.24 9.29 -15.84
N ARG A 408 9.94 9.55 -15.64
CA ARG A 408 9.47 10.27 -14.44
C ARG A 408 9.73 9.48 -13.16
N ALA A 409 9.59 8.15 -13.22
CA ALA A 409 9.89 7.28 -12.09
C ALA A 409 11.37 7.41 -11.68
N VAL A 410 12.28 7.40 -12.66
CA VAL A 410 13.72 7.59 -12.44
C VAL A 410 14.05 8.99 -11.95
N ASP A 411 13.42 10.03 -12.49
CA ASP A 411 13.58 11.41 -12.00
C ASP A 411 13.24 11.50 -10.50
N SER A 412 12.20 10.80 -10.06
CA SER A 412 11.83 10.75 -8.64
C SER A 412 12.82 9.96 -7.78
N ILE A 413 13.39 8.87 -8.31
CA ILE A 413 14.48 8.12 -7.64
C ILE A 413 15.68 9.04 -7.44
N VAL A 414 16.09 9.75 -8.49
CA VAL A 414 17.20 10.72 -8.45
C VAL A 414 16.90 11.85 -7.47
N SER A 415 15.67 12.38 -7.45
CA SER A 415 15.27 13.41 -6.49
C SER A 415 15.40 12.93 -5.04
N VAL A 416 15.07 11.67 -4.75
CA VAL A 416 15.24 11.10 -3.40
C VAL A 416 16.72 10.94 -3.06
N LEU A 417 17.54 10.50 -4.03
CA LEU A 417 18.99 10.40 -3.86
C LEU A 417 19.63 11.77 -3.55
N GLU A 418 19.21 12.83 -4.25
CA GLU A 418 19.79 14.18 -4.13
C GLU A 418 19.28 14.97 -2.92
N PHE A 419 17.97 14.91 -2.64
CA PHE A 419 17.31 15.79 -1.66
C PHE A 419 16.77 15.05 -0.44
N GLY A 420 16.88 13.72 -0.40
CA GLY A 420 16.26 12.88 0.63
C GLY A 420 14.73 12.89 0.54
N ILE A 421 14.09 12.30 1.55
CA ILE A 421 12.62 12.10 1.58
C ILE A 421 11.85 13.10 2.44
N SER A 422 12.53 13.89 3.28
CA SER A 422 11.88 14.74 4.30
C SER A 422 10.89 15.75 3.73
N HIS A 423 11.14 16.27 2.52
CA HIS A 423 10.27 17.23 1.85
C HIS A 423 8.99 16.59 1.27
N LEU A 424 8.95 15.26 1.15
CA LEU A 424 7.77 14.51 0.72
C LEU A 424 6.94 14.01 1.91
N THR A 425 7.53 13.95 3.11
CA THR A 425 6.88 13.42 4.31
C THR A 425 5.79 14.36 4.83
N PRO A 426 4.51 13.94 4.85
CA PRO A 426 3.45 14.77 5.38
C PRO A 426 3.61 14.98 6.89
N GLN A 427 3.19 16.15 7.37
CA GLN A 427 3.27 16.49 8.80
C GLN A 427 2.57 15.46 9.70
N ARG A 428 1.48 14.84 9.22
CA ARG A 428 0.74 13.81 9.96
C ARG A 428 1.59 12.59 10.33
N CYS A 429 2.65 12.30 9.57
CA CYS A 429 3.55 11.16 9.79
C CYS A 429 4.64 11.47 10.82
N VAL A 430 4.96 12.76 11.02
CA VAL A 430 6.00 13.22 11.97
C VAL A 430 5.38 13.71 13.27
N GLN A 431 4.10 14.08 13.25
CA GLN A 431 3.38 14.66 14.39
C GLN A 431 2.87 13.57 15.35
N SER A 432 2.98 13.85 16.66
CA SER A 432 2.48 12.95 17.69
C SER A 432 0.95 12.80 17.62
N TRP A 433 0.44 11.61 17.95
CA TRP A 433 -1.01 11.33 17.94
C TRP A 433 -1.81 12.32 18.80
N VAL A 434 -1.22 12.82 19.90
CA VAL A 434 -1.81 13.85 20.77
C VAL A 434 -2.19 15.08 19.96
N ARG A 435 -1.26 15.60 19.15
CA ARG A 435 -1.51 16.78 18.32
C ARG A 435 -2.33 16.44 17.07
N SER A 436 -2.17 15.24 16.52
CA SER A 436 -2.94 14.81 15.33
C SER A 436 -4.44 14.70 15.60
N PHE A 437 -4.84 14.31 16.82
CA PHE A 437 -6.22 14.22 17.26
C PHE A 437 -6.66 15.37 18.18
N PHE A 438 -5.86 16.43 18.29
CA PHE A 438 -6.16 17.61 19.14
C PHE A 438 -6.51 17.24 20.59
N VAL A 439 -5.91 16.17 21.12
CA VAL A 439 -6.19 15.64 22.46
C VAL A 439 -5.83 16.66 23.53
N ASP A 440 -4.73 17.39 23.31
CA ASP A 440 -4.30 18.53 24.10
C ASP A 440 -5.35 19.66 24.13
N VAL A 441 -5.95 19.98 22.98
CA VAL A 441 -7.02 20.98 22.87
C VAL A 441 -8.32 20.51 23.53
N TYR A 442 -8.72 19.26 23.34
CA TYR A 442 -9.91 18.72 24.03
C TYR A 442 -9.71 18.64 25.54
N ALA A 443 -8.50 18.33 26.01
CA ALA A 443 -8.17 18.39 27.43
C ALA A 443 -8.30 19.83 27.96
N LEU A 444 -7.84 20.85 27.21
CA LEU A 444 -8.02 22.25 27.56
C LEU A 444 -9.50 22.64 27.64
N TYR A 445 -10.32 22.24 26.67
CA TYR A 445 -11.77 22.47 26.71
C TYR A 445 -12.43 21.79 27.91
N GLY A 446 -12.01 20.57 28.25
CA GLY A 446 -12.48 19.86 29.45
C GLY A 446 -12.14 20.62 30.74
N ILE A 447 -10.93 21.17 30.86
CA ILE A 447 -10.52 21.98 32.01
C ILE A 447 -11.38 23.26 32.11
N LEU A 448 -11.56 23.99 31.00
CA LEU A 448 -12.36 25.21 30.97
C LEU A 448 -13.82 24.93 31.35
N LEU A 449 -14.42 23.86 30.83
CA LEU A 449 -15.77 23.44 31.19
C LEU A 449 -15.86 23.09 32.68
N GLY A 450 -14.86 22.38 33.22
CA GLY A 450 -14.77 22.07 34.64
C GLY A 450 -14.75 23.31 35.53
N VAL A 451 -13.96 24.33 35.17
CA VAL A 451 -13.91 25.61 35.89
C VAL A 451 -15.29 26.30 35.87
N VAL A 452 -15.99 26.29 34.74
CA VAL A 452 -17.34 26.86 34.64
C VAL A 452 -18.33 26.11 35.54
N VAL A 453 -18.31 24.77 35.52
CA VAL A 453 -19.18 23.93 36.36
C VAL A 453 -18.92 24.18 37.85
N ILE A 454 -17.65 24.16 38.27
CA ILE A 454 -17.26 24.45 39.67
C ILE A 454 -17.73 25.85 40.08
N SER A 455 -17.55 26.85 39.21
CA SER A 455 -17.97 28.22 39.48
C SER A 455 -19.50 28.34 39.64
N LEU A 456 -20.27 27.66 38.79
CA LEU A 456 -21.74 27.61 38.89
C LEU A 456 -22.22 26.87 40.14
N CYS A 457 -21.57 25.77 40.51
CA CYS A 457 -21.86 25.03 41.75
C CYS A 457 -21.54 25.87 43.00
N ALA A 458 -20.42 26.58 43.00
CA ALA A 458 -20.08 27.50 44.07
C ALA A 458 -21.10 28.64 44.18
N PHE A 459 -21.48 29.23 43.05
CA PHE A 459 -22.49 30.28 42.99
C PHE A 459 -23.86 29.80 43.50
N SER A 460 -24.32 28.63 43.06
CA SER A 460 -25.60 28.06 43.50
C SER A 460 -25.59 27.69 44.98
N SER A 461 -24.48 27.17 45.51
CA SER A 461 -24.30 26.90 46.93
C SER A 461 -24.38 28.20 47.76
N VAL A 462 -23.67 29.25 47.34
CA VAL A 462 -23.73 30.57 47.99
C VAL A 462 -25.15 31.14 47.94
N LEU A 463 -25.81 31.10 46.78
CA LEU A 463 -27.18 31.56 46.62
C LEU A 463 -28.14 30.78 47.53
N TYR A 464 -27.99 29.46 47.62
CA TYR A 464 -28.79 28.61 48.49
C TYR A 464 -28.60 28.96 49.98
N SER A 465 -27.36 29.19 50.43
CA SER A 465 -27.07 29.63 51.80
C SER A 465 -27.67 31.01 52.12
N ILE A 466 -27.63 31.95 51.17
CA ILE A 466 -28.28 33.27 51.32
C ILE A 466 -29.79 33.11 51.41
N LEU A 467 -30.40 32.31 50.52
CA LEU A 467 -31.84 32.05 50.54
C LEU A 467 -32.27 31.38 51.85
N GLN A 468 -31.55 30.36 52.33
CA GLN A 468 -31.82 29.74 53.62
C GLN A 468 -31.75 30.74 54.77
N SER A 469 -30.75 31.61 54.78
CA SER A 469 -30.58 32.64 55.81
C SER A 469 -31.73 33.65 55.78
N ALA A 470 -32.17 34.05 54.58
CA ALA A 470 -33.32 34.93 54.38
C ALA A 470 -34.64 34.26 54.83
N PHE A 471 -34.85 32.99 54.48
CA PHE A 471 -36.00 32.20 54.93
C PHE A 471 -36.01 32.00 56.44
N ALA A 472 -34.87 31.73 57.07
CA ALA A 472 -34.74 31.64 58.52
C ALA A 472 -35.08 32.97 59.21
N LYS A 473 -34.60 34.09 58.67
CA LYS A 473 -34.91 35.44 59.18
C LYS A 473 -36.39 35.79 59.00
N TYR A 474 -36.97 35.47 57.85
CA TYR A 474 -38.40 35.66 57.59
C TYR A 474 -39.26 34.81 58.54
N ARG A 475 -38.94 33.53 58.69
CA ARG A 475 -39.62 32.62 59.63
C ARG A 475 -39.58 33.15 61.06
N ASN A 476 -38.44 33.66 61.52
CA ASN A 476 -38.31 34.26 62.85
C ASN A 476 -39.15 35.55 63.03
N MET A 477 -39.47 36.28 61.96
CA MET A 477 -40.35 37.47 62.01
C MET A 477 -41.84 37.11 61.95
N THR A 478 -42.20 35.98 61.33
CA THR A 478 -43.60 35.56 61.14
C THR A 478 -44.09 34.47 62.11
N ASP A 479 -43.22 33.86 62.93
CA ASP A 479 -43.59 32.84 63.91
C ASP A 479 -44.19 33.48 65.19
N PRO A 480 -45.47 33.22 65.54
CA PRO A 480 -46.13 33.84 66.70
C PRO A 480 -45.49 33.52 68.06
N LYS A 481 -44.67 32.46 68.16
CA LYS A 481 -44.00 32.06 69.41
C LYS A 481 -42.76 32.90 69.74
N ALA A 482 -42.16 33.60 68.77
CA ALA A 482 -40.98 34.43 69.02
C ALA A 482 -41.35 35.81 69.64
N GLN A 483 -42.59 36.27 69.45
CA GLN A 483 -43.06 37.53 70.03
C GLN A 483 -43.42 37.45 71.52
N SER A 484 -43.66 36.26 72.08
CA SER A 484 -43.95 36.10 73.52
C SER A 484 -42.69 36.20 74.40
N ILE A 485 -41.53 35.75 73.90
CA ILE A 485 -40.27 35.71 74.67
C ILE A 485 -39.68 37.13 74.89
N VAL A 486 -39.94 38.07 73.98
CA VAL A 486 -39.46 39.47 74.10
C VAL A 486 -40.28 40.26 75.12
N LYS A 487 -41.54 39.90 75.37
CA LYS A 487 -42.36 40.55 76.41
C LYS A 487 -41.98 40.12 77.83
N ASP A 488 -41.53 38.88 78.03
CA ASP A 488 -41.19 38.38 79.38
C ASP A 488 -39.81 38.84 79.88
N ASN A 489 -38.86 39.13 78.99
CA ASN A 489 -37.51 39.56 79.38
C ASN A 489 -37.40 41.04 79.81
N ASN A 490 -38.40 41.89 79.55
CA ASN A 490 -38.40 43.29 80.01
C ASN A 490 -38.86 43.44 81.48
N VAL A 491 -39.29 42.37 82.16
CA VAL A 491 -39.81 42.43 83.55
C VAL A 491 -38.79 41.97 84.60
N ARG A 492 -37.69 41.32 84.20
CA ARG A 492 -36.67 40.82 85.13
C ARG A 492 -35.27 41.24 84.70
N GLN A 493 -34.78 42.38 85.19
CA GLN A 493 -33.43 42.54 85.79
C GLN A 493 -32.99 44.01 85.90
N ASN A 494 -32.89 44.50 87.14
CA ASN A 494 -31.94 45.55 87.57
C ASN A 494 -31.77 45.43 89.11
N PRO A 495 -30.67 45.87 89.75
CA PRO A 495 -29.29 45.33 89.68
C PRO A 495 -28.68 45.06 91.09
N LYS A 496 -27.54 44.35 91.20
CA LYS A 496 -26.47 44.67 92.20
C LYS A 496 -25.16 43.84 92.07
N LYS A 497 -24.04 44.60 92.13
CA LYS A 497 -22.68 44.34 92.68
C LYS A 497 -21.52 43.77 91.82
N LYS A 498 -20.69 44.72 91.35
CA LYS A 498 -19.22 44.95 91.52
C LYS A 498 -18.18 43.80 91.35
N ARG A 499 -17.42 43.90 90.24
CA ARG A 499 -15.94 43.82 89.97
C ARG A 499 -14.96 43.52 91.13
N PRO A 500 -13.77 42.89 90.89
CA PRO A 500 -12.67 43.56 90.16
C PRO A 500 -11.73 42.70 89.27
N THR A 501 -10.79 43.44 88.67
CA THR A 501 -9.87 43.26 87.54
C THR A 501 -8.50 42.62 87.86
N ALA A 502 -7.74 42.33 86.77
CA ALA A 502 -6.28 42.10 86.63
C ALA A 502 -5.87 40.61 86.52
N LYS A 503 -4.84 40.16 85.77
CA LYS A 503 -3.61 40.80 85.25
C LYS A 503 -2.97 39.88 84.18
N TYR A 504 -2.15 40.48 83.31
CA TYR A 504 -1.27 39.88 82.30
C TYR A 504 -0.32 38.76 82.80
N ARG A 505 0.04 37.79 81.94
CA ARG A 505 1.41 37.24 81.87
C ARG A 505 1.75 36.59 80.51
N TYR A 506 3.05 36.60 80.25
CA TYR A 506 3.80 36.49 79.00
C TYR A 506 4.52 35.11 78.91
N ILE A 507 4.99 34.76 77.69
CA ILE A 507 6.17 33.92 77.34
C ILE A 507 5.99 32.40 77.10
N ASN A 508 6.29 32.05 75.83
CA ASN A 508 7.00 30.91 75.21
C ASN A 508 7.41 29.65 76.00
N SER A 509 7.26 28.50 75.32
CA SER A 509 8.33 27.49 75.04
C SER A 509 7.73 26.40 74.12
N SER A 510 8.11 26.24 72.85
CA SER A 510 9.26 25.46 72.34
C SER A 510 9.44 24.06 72.95
N GLY A 511 9.24 23.01 72.13
CA GLY A 511 9.87 21.69 72.30
C GLY A 511 8.95 20.48 72.02
N PRO A 512 9.51 19.29 71.73
CA PRO A 512 9.73 18.88 70.34
C PRO A 512 9.26 17.44 69.99
N LYS A 513 9.31 17.15 68.67
CA LYS A 513 9.62 15.88 67.98
C LYS A 513 9.04 14.55 68.51
N SER A 514 8.28 13.90 67.63
CA SER A 514 8.72 12.66 66.94
C SER A 514 7.94 12.49 65.65
#